data_AF-A0A7S2G973-F1
#
_entry.id   AF-A0A7S2G973-F1
#
_cell.length_a   1.000
_cell.length_b   1.000
_cell.length_c   1.000
_cell.angle_alpha   90.00
_cell.angle_beta   90.00
_cell.angle_gamma   90.00
#
_symmetry.space_group_name_H-M   'P 1'
#
loop_
_entity.id
_entity.type
_entity.pdbx_description
1 polymer ?
#
loop_
_entity_poly.entity_id
_entity_poly.type
_entity_poly.pdbx_seq_one_letter_code
_entity_poly.pdbx_strand_id
1 'polypeptide(L)'
;ADKKYTGGIEKPWVNLHSSYLDMQPLYGWNAEMAASVRSNQGGKLKAVAETRFDKSRVPESSVIVELLRREHNYVCEQLAAKYPEEFDTDEKLYQQARLIMGATY
;
A
#
# COMPACT_ATOMS: atom_id res chain seq x y z
N ALA A 1 -8.52 10.77 -45.91
CA ALA A 1 -8.59 10.92 -44.44
C ALA A 1 -7.19 10.70 -43.90
N ASP A 2 -6.51 11.81 -43.59
CA ASP A 2 -5.06 11.84 -43.37
C ASP A 2 -4.64 11.08 -42.11
N LYS A 3 -3.80 10.06 -42.30
CA LYS A 3 -2.98 9.50 -41.23
C LYS A 3 -1.87 10.51 -40.93
N LYS A 4 -2.11 11.40 -39.96
CA LYS A 4 -1.04 12.26 -39.41
C LYS A 4 0.01 11.37 -38.74
N TYR A 5 1.15 11.18 -39.39
CA TYR A 5 2.37 10.69 -38.78
C TYR A 5 2.84 11.76 -37.79
N THR A 6 2.58 11.57 -36.50
CA THR A 6 3.16 12.39 -35.44
C THR A 6 4.62 11.99 -35.33
N GLY A 7 5.51 12.69 -36.04
CA GLY A 7 6.95 12.43 -36.02
C GLY A 7 7.46 12.38 -34.59
N GLY A 8 7.75 11.18 -34.10
CA GLY A 8 8.61 10.93 -32.94
C GLY A 8 8.31 11.65 -31.62
N ILE A 9 7.15 12.29 -31.41
CA ILE A 9 6.80 12.87 -30.11
C ILE A 9 6.28 11.74 -29.21
N GLU A 10 7.26 11.04 -28.62
CA GLU A 10 7.33 10.73 -27.20
C GLU A 10 5.98 10.81 -26.47
N LYS A 11 5.23 9.71 -26.38
CA LYS A 11 4.38 9.57 -25.19
C LYS A 11 5.36 9.49 -24.01
N PRO A 12 5.43 10.46 -23.09
CA PRO A 12 6.24 10.27 -21.91
C PRO A 12 5.72 8.99 -21.25
N TRP A 13 6.62 8.05 -20.96
CA TRP A 13 6.28 6.86 -20.20
C TRP A 13 5.90 7.30 -18.79
N VAL A 14 4.61 7.57 -18.57
CA VAL A 14 4.10 8.05 -17.29
C VAL A 14 4.00 6.87 -16.34
N ASN A 15 4.71 6.96 -15.21
CA ASN A 15 4.53 6.03 -14.12
C ASN A 15 3.13 6.24 -13.50
N LEU A 16 2.25 5.23 -13.61
CA LEU A 16 0.91 5.25 -13.00
C LEU A 16 0.94 4.91 -11.50
N HIS A 17 2.15 4.70 -10.98
CA HIS A 17 2.44 4.26 -9.64
C HIS A 17 3.34 5.27 -8.93
N SER A 18 3.46 5.11 -7.61
CA SER A 18 4.45 5.88 -6.87
C SER A 18 5.84 5.49 -7.35
N SER A 19 6.69 6.48 -7.63
CA SER A 19 8.11 6.26 -7.91
C SER A 19 8.93 6.07 -6.63
N TYR A 20 8.31 6.26 -5.47
CA TYR A 20 8.94 6.03 -4.17
C TYR A 20 8.91 4.54 -3.80
N LEU A 21 9.86 4.13 -2.95
CA LEU A 21 9.81 2.85 -2.25
C LEU A 21 8.92 3.01 -1.00
N ASP A 22 7.62 3.20 -1.21
CA ASP A 22 6.64 3.55 -0.17
C ASP A 22 5.68 2.39 0.18
N MET A 23 6.08 1.18 -0.20
CA MET A 23 5.25 -0.04 -0.20
C MET A 23 3.83 0.18 -0.75
N GLN A 24 3.70 0.86 -1.88
CA GLN A 24 2.45 0.87 -2.65
C GLN A 24 1.81 -0.51 -2.94
N PRO A 25 2.50 -1.67 -2.94
CA PRO A 25 1.81 -2.96 -3.00
C PRO A 25 0.89 -3.27 -1.81
N LEU A 26 1.13 -2.63 -0.66
CA LEU A 26 0.30 -2.77 0.55
C LEU A 26 -0.73 -1.66 0.67
N TYR A 27 -0.30 -0.42 0.41
CA TYR A 27 -1.11 0.77 0.69
C TYR A 27 -1.82 1.35 -0.54
N GLY A 28 -1.54 0.82 -1.74
CA GLY A 28 -2.01 1.38 -2.99
C GLY A 28 -1.20 2.60 -3.45
N TRP A 29 -1.51 3.07 -4.66
CA TRP A 29 -0.82 4.18 -5.33
C TRP A 29 -1.63 5.49 -5.36
N ASN A 30 -2.87 5.47 -4.85
CA ASN A 30 -3.71 6.66 -4.69
C ASN A 30 -4.61 6.53 -3.45
N ALA A 31 -5.30 7.62 -3.09
CA ALA A 31 -6.12 7.67 -1.88
C ALA A 31 -7.32 6.70 -1.90
N GLU A 32 -7.92 6.49 -3.08
CA GLU A 32 -9.04 5.57 -3.26
C GLU A 32 -8.61 4.12 -2.98
N MET A 33 -7.47 3.71 -3.54
CA MET A 33 -6.90 2.40 -3.32
C MET A 33 -6.51 2.23 -1.85
N ALA A 34 -5.85 3.24 -1.24
CA ALA A 34 -5.53 3.24 0.18
C ALA A 34 -6.77 3.07 1.08
N ALA A 35 -7.88 3.73 0.75
CA ALA A 35 -9.12 3.56 1.49
C ALA A 35 -9.72 2.15 1.32
N SER A 36 -9.59 1.56 0.14
CA SER A 36 -10.13 0.23 -0.14
C SER A 36 -9.44 -0.89 0.66
N VAL A 37 -8.11 -0.77 0.88
CA VAL A 37 -7.30 -1.77 1.57
C VAL A 37 -7.40 -1.70 3.10
N ARG A 38 -7.80 -0.56 3.64
CA ARG A 38 -7.93 -0.34 5.09
C ARG A 38 -9.16 -1.04 5.67
N SER A 39 -8.99 -1.62 6.85
CA SER A 39 -10.09 -2.16 7.66
C SER A 39 -10.86 -1.07 8.40
N ASN A 40 -10.23 0.10 8.60
CA ASN A 40 -10.72 1.21 9.44
C ASN A 40 -10.96 0.79 10.89
N GLN A 41 -10.27 -0.25 11.35
CA GLN A 41 -10.27 -0.68 12.74
C GLN A 41 -8.83 -0.94 13.22
N GLY A 42 -8.41 -0.21 14.25
CA GLY A 42 -7.09 -0.37 14.88
C GLY A 42 -5.91 -0.11 13.94
N GLY A 43 -6.10 0.70 12.90
CA GLY A 43 -5.10 1.04 11.90
C GLY A 43 -4.76 -0.10 10.93
N LYS A 44 -5.55 -1.19 10.90
CA LYS A 44 -5.17 -2.44 10.22
C LYS A 44 -5.56 -2.49 8.74
N LEU A 45 -4.88 -3.35 7.99
CA LEU A 45 -5.17 -3.71 6.59
C LEU A 45 -6.05 -4.97 6.49
N LYS A 46 -6.93 -4.99 5.46
CA LYS A 46 -7.75 -6.14 5.08
C LYS A 46 -6.91 -7.25 4.46
N ALA A 47 -7.37 -8.50 4.58
CA ALA A 47 -6.65 -9.70 4.12
C ALA A 47 -6.47 -9.80 2.59
N VAL A 48 -7.14 -8.96 1.79
CA VAL A 48 -6.96 -8.89 0.34
C VAL A 48 -7.04 -7.44 -0.07
N ALA A 49 -5.88 -6.88 -0.41
CA ALA A 49 -5.72 -5.47 -0.74
C ALA A 49 -5.35 -5.26 -2.22
N GLU A 50 -4.56 -6.16 -2.81
CA GLU A 50 -3.91 -5.90 -4.09
C GLU A 50 -4.03 -7.09 -5.06
N THR A 51 -4.73 -6.89 -6.16
CA THR A 51 -5.00 -7.94 -7.18
C THR A 51 -3.81 -8.17 -8.12
N ARG A 52 -2.83 -7.25 -8.14
CA ARG A 52 -1.57 -7.44 -8.88
C ARG A 52 -0.76 -8.62 -8.37
N PHE A 53 -0.81 -8.87 -7.07
CA PHE A 53 -0.15 -10.00 -6.39
C PHE A 53 -1.16 -11.06 -5.96
N ASP A 54 -2.24 -11.20 -6.73
CA ASP A 54 -3.20 -12.28 -6.50
C ASP A 54 -2.47 -13.63 -6.52
N LYS A 55 -2.81 -14.48 -5.54
CA LYS A 55 -2.27 -15.83 -5.35
C LYS A 55 -2.43 -16.68 -6.62
N SER A 56 -3.47 -16.43 -7.41
CA SER A 56 -3.71 -17.12 -8.67
C SER A 56 -2.70 -16.77 -9.78
N ARG A 57 -2.06 -15.59 -9.69
CA ARG A 57 -1.16 -15.05 -10.72
C ARG A 57 0.31 -15.22 -10.36
N VAL A 58 0.67 -14.85 -9.13
CA VAL A 58 2.07 -14.85 -8.67
C VAL A 58 2.13 -15.36 -7.23
N PRO A 59 2.07 -16.69 -7.03
CA PRO A 59 1.99 -17.30 -5.70
C PRO A 59 3.12 -16.86 -4.78
N GLU A 60 4.35 -16.79 -5.28
CA GLU A 60 5.54 -16.47 -4.47
C GLU A 60 5.49 -15.03 -3.94
N SER A 61 5.19 -14.07 -4.82
CA SER A 61 5.08 -12.66 -4.41
C SER A 61 3.88 -12.42 -3.51
N SER A 62 2.79 -13.17 -3.68
CA SER A 62 1.60 -13.06 -2.82
C SER A 62 1.89 -13.39 -1.35
N VAL A 63 2.83 -14.31 -1.10
CA VAL A 63 3.28 -14.66 0.26
C VAL A 63 4.01 -13.49 0.90
N ILE A 64 4.88 -12.80 0.14
CA ILE A 64 5.63 -11.64 0.64
C ILE A 64 4.67 -10.51 1.02
N VAL A 65 3.69 -10.21 0.16
CA VAL A 65 2.69 -9.16 0.44
C VAL A 65 1.86 -9.52 1.67
N GLU A 66 1.44 -10.77 1.81
CA GLU A 66 0.69 -11.23 2.99
C GLU A 66 1.54 -11.18 4.29
N LEU A 67 2.83 -11.50 4.22
CA LEU A 67 3.75 -11.37 5.35
C LEU A 67 3.88 -9.91 5.79
N LEU A 68 4.15 -9.00 4.86
CA LEU A 68 4.29 -7.57 5.18
C LEU A 68 2.98 -6.95 5.69
N ARG A 69 1.83 -7.43 5.18
CA ARG A 69 0.51 -7.03 5.71
C ARG A 69 0.33 -7.45 7.16
N ARG A 70 0.70 -8.69 7.50
CA ARG A 70 0.66 -9.18 8.90
C ARG A 70 1.59 -8.38 9.79
N GLU A 71 2.78 -8.06 9.29
CA GLU A 71 3.73 -7.23 10.02
C GLU A 71 3.17 -5.85 10.30
N HIS A 72 2.57 -5.17 9.31
CA HIS A 72 1.90 -3.89 9.54
C HIS A 72 0.81 -4.00 10.61
N ASN A 73 -0.05 -5.02 10.55
CA ASN A 73 -1.09 -5.22 11.56
C ASN A 73 -0.51 -5.49 12.96
N TYR A 74 0.60 -6.21 13.04
CA TYR A 74 1.33 -6.44 14.29
C TYR A 74 1.92 -5.12 14.83
N VAL A 75 2.53 -4.29 13.99
CA VAL A 75 3.01 -2.96 14.38
C VAL A 75 1.87 -2.11 14.92
N CYS A 76 0.69 -2.11 14.29
CA CYS A 76 -0.49 -1.40 14.81
C CYS A 76 -0.90 -1.89 16.21
N GLU A 77 -0.87 -3.20 16.45
CA GLU A 77 -1.16 -3.77 17.78
C GLU A 77 -0.12 -3.34 18.83
N GLN A 78 1.16 -3.33 18.45
CA GLN A 78 2.25 -2.90 19.33
C GLN A 78 2.15 -1.41 19.67
N LEU A 79 1.81 -0.56 18.70
CA LEU A 79 1.62 0.88 18.91
C LEU A 79 0.45 1.16 19.85
N ALA A 80 -0.70 0.51 19.61
CA ALA A 80 -1.88 0.64 20.45
C ALA A 80 -1.63 0.16 21.90
N ALA A 81 -0.84 -0.90 22.08
CA ALA A 81 -0.52 -1.43 23.40
C ALA A 81 0.49 -0.56 24.17
N LYS A 82 1.49 0.02 23.48
CA LYS A 82 2.57 0.79 24.13
C LYS A 82 2.19 2.24 24.38
N TYR A 83 1.42 2.86 23.48
CA TYR A 83 1.08 4.28 23.54
C TYR A 83 -0.43 4.50 23.31
N PRO A 84 -1.29 3.99 24.20
CA PRO A 84 -2.75 4.02 24.01
C PRO A 84 -3.32 5.44 23.99
N GLU A 85 -2.69 6.39 24.70
CA GLU A 85 -3.14 7.79 24.75
C GLU A 85 -2.74 8.57 23.48
N GLU A 86 -1.61 8.21 22.87
CA GLU A 86 -1.08 8.91 21.69
C GLU A 86 -1.77 8.44 20.40
N PHE A 87 -1.97 7.13 20.27
CA PHE A 87 -2.61 6.48 19.13
C PHE A 87 -4.05 6.08 19.43
N ASP A 88 -4.85 7.07 19.83
CA ASP A 88 -6.27 6.97 20.17
C ASP A 88 -7.20 6.75 18.97
N THR A 89 -6.73 6.98 17.74
CA THR A 89 -7.52 6.89 16.50
C THR A 89 -6.94 5.90 15.50
N ASP A 90 -7.83 5.32 14.69
CA ASP A 90 -7.47 4.45 13.58
C ASP A 90 -6.47 5.11 12.61
N GLU A 91 -6.71 6.38 12.30
CA GLU A 91 -5.86 7.14 11.37
C GLU A 91 -4.43 7.29 11.88
N LYS A 92 -4.26 7.66 13.16
CA LYS A 92 -2.94 7.82 13.75
C LYS A 92 -2.18 6.50 13.78
N LEU A 93 -2.84 5.39 14.17
CA LEU A 93 -2.25 4.05 14.14
C LEU A 93 -1.79 3.67 12.73
N TYR A 94 -2.68 3.83 11.75
CA TYR A 94 -2.41 3.50 10.36
C TYR A 94 -1.21 4.30 9.81
N GLN A 95 -1.20 5.62 9.99
CA GLN A 95 -0.14 6.48 9.45
C GLN A 95 1.20 6.19 10.11
N GLN A 96 1.22 6.00 11.44
CA GLN A 96 2.46 5.69 12.13
C GLN A 96 3.01 4.32 11.75
N ALA A 97 2.15 3.29 11.68
CA ALA A 97 2.57 1.97 11.25
C ALA A 97 3.05 1.97 9.79
N ARG A 98 2.42 2.76 8.91
CA ARG A 98 2.87 2.95 7.53
C ARG A 98 4.26 3.59 7.46
N LEU A 99 4.53 4.61 8.27
CA LEU A 99 5.84 5.25 8.34
C LEU A 99 6.93 4.29 8.83
N ILE A 100 6.66 3.53 9.90
CA ILE A 100 7.60 2.54 10.45
C ILE A 100 7.90 1.47 9.40
N MET A 101 6.87 0.92 8.78
CA MET A 101 7.04 -0.08 7.74
C MET A 101 7.86 0.52 6.57
N GLY A 102 7.56 1.75 6.13
CA GLY A 102 8.21 2.40 4.98
C GLY A 102 9.66 2.80 5.23
N ALA A 103 10.04 2.94 6.49
CA ALA A 103 11.44 3.13 6.88
C ALA A 103 12.20 1.80 7.00
N THR A 104 11.48 0.69 7.22
CA THR A 104 12.09 -0.63 7.47
C THR A 104 12.33 -1.42 6.19
N TYR A 105 11.42 -1.30 5.22
CA TYR A 105 11.40 -2.05 3.95
C TYR A 105 11.45 -1.09 2.76
#